data_AF-A0A8H4PZ80-F1
#
_entry.id   AF-A0A8H4PZ80-F1
#
_cell.length_a   1.000
_cell.length_b   1.000
_cell.length_c   1.000
_cell.angle_alpha   90.00
_cell.angle_beta   90.00
_cell.angle_gamma   90.00
#
_symmetry.space_group_name_H-M   'P 1'
#
loop_
_entity.id
_entity.type
_entity.pdbx_description
1 polymer ?
#
loop_
_entity_poly.entity_id
_entity_poly.type
_entity_poly.pdbx_seq_one_letter_code
_entity_poly.pdbx_strand_id
1 'polypeptide(L)'
;MASGRYLETIGWMSIDGIKPKSASQENGPAAAASLSFSRKYMDNNLLGMYYHTGLNKTTFPTKGGEHVSDMIAEARKEMDLDHRHGCAPRNLWMNRAEYPSNASIYSWLQDDVLPDVIVNETRGDKPRLAILNTGGVRFDIFKGPFTRDNTITVSPFANSFKFVPDVPYGVAKRVLGILNSADKVLGAGIADTRLLTIPQQMFAPPSAADEPRLELRSIPGPRPMSRRDSGPDLIAGYTTKDDIGDDGDDTVHEPLTFHHVPNCIQSEIAFPESGEPDAVDLVFVDFIQPWIVPALKLSGGDFGDGDVHMYMEETLTHKLGEWIRENWRC
;
A
#
# COMPACT_ATOMS: atom_id res chain seq x y z
N MET A 1 10.76 -5.46 -18.34
CA MET A 1 9.33 -5.10 -18.21
C MET A 1 8.85 -5.43 -16.81
N ALA A 2 8.15 -4.51 -16.17
CA ALA A 2 7.40 -4.74 -14.94
C ALA A 2 5.94 -4.36 -15.21
N SER A 3 4.98 -5.15 -14.72
CA SER A 3 3.60 -5.14 -15.21
C SER A 3 2.58 -4.90 -14.09
N GLY A 4 2.80 -3.83 -13.33
CA GLY A 4 1.86 -3.41 -12.28
C GLY A 4 1.68 -4.44 -11.16
N ARG A 5 0.45 -4.54 -10.64
CA ARG A 5 0.07 -5.33 -9.46
C ARG A 5 -1.41 -5.71 -9.47
N TYR A 6 -1.81 -6.60 -8.56
CA TYR A 6 -3.21 -6.94 -8.24
C TYR A 6 -4.12 -7.29 -9.41
N LEU A 7 -3.54 -7.82 -10.50
CA LEU A 7 -4.25 -8.05 -11.76
C LEU A 7 -4.91 -6.77 -12.30
N GLU A 8 -4.33 -5.60 -12.05
CA GLU A 8 -4.75 -4.33 -12.65
C GLU A 8 -4.19 -4.20 -14.07
N THR A 9 -3.02 -4.80 -14.34
CA THR A 9 -2.26 -4.61 -15.58
C THR A 9 -1.82 -5.93 -16.19
N ILE A 10 -2.03 -6.08 -17.50
CA ILE A 10 -1.42 -7.10 -18.34
C ILE A 10 -0.28 -6.45 -19.13
N GLY A 11 0.96 -6.85 -18.85
CA GLY A 11 2.11 -6.35 -19.60
C GLY A 11 2.30 -7.09 -20.92
N TRP A 12 2.53 -6.34 -21.98
CA TRP A 12 2.77 -6.84 -23.33
C TRP A 12 4.07 -6.27 -23.89
N MET A 13 4.93 -7.13 -24.47
CA MET A 13 6.18 -6.72 -25.12
C MET A 13 6.36 -7.45 -26.45
N SER A 14 6.86 -6.74 -27.46
CA SER A 14 7.35 -7.34 -28.70
C SER A 14 8.77 -6.88 -29.00
N ILE A 15 9.55 -7.73 -29.66
CA ILE A 15 10.93 -7.45 -30.08
C ILE A 15 11.03 -7.78 -31.57
N ASP A 16 11.55 -6.85 -32.34
CA ASP A 16 11.91 -7.07 -33.74
C ASP A 16 13.43 -7.10 -33.94
N GLY A 17 13.88 -7.79 -34.99
CA GLY A 17 15.30 -7.87 -35.36
C GLY A 17 16.07 -9.05 -34.74
N ILE A 18 15.38 -10.03 -34.14
CA ILE A 18 16.03 -11.27 -33.63
C ILE A 18 16.44 -12.16 -34.82
N LYS A 19 17.74 -12.18 -35.14
CA LYS A 19 18.28 -13.09 -36.16
C LYS A 19 18.57 -14.46 -35.55
N PRO A 20 18.10 -15.58 -36.15
CA PRO A 20 18.54 -16.91 -35.75
C PRO A 20 20.05 -17.05 -35.98
N LYS A 21 20.76 -17.72 -35.06
CA LYS A 21 22.18 -18.06 -35.26
C LYS A 21 22.30 -19.00 -36.46
N SER A 22 22.65 -18.49 -37.64
CA SER A 22 23.07 -19.33 -38.75
C SER A 22 24.46 -19.91 -38.45
N ALA A 23 24.63 -21.22 -38.61
CA ALA A 23 25.85 -21.98 -38.34
C ALA A 23 27.05 -21.66 -39.28
N SER A 24 27.07 -20.48 -39.92
CA SER A 24 28.04 -20.15 -40.98
C SER A 24 28.61 -18.72 -40.91
N GLN A 25 28.50 -18.01 -39.78
CA GLN A 25 29.23 -16.75 -39.59
C GLN A 25 30.43 -16.93 -38.65
N GLU A 26 31.50 -17.51 -39.19
CA GLU A 26 32.82 -17.56 -38.54
C GLU A 26 33.69 -16.32 -38.80
N ASN A 27 33.28 -15.33 -39.59
CA ASN A 27 34.14 -14.18 -39.89
C ASN A 27 33.39 -12.84 -39.96
N GLY A 28 33.59 -11.99 -38.94
CA GLY A 28 33.33 -10.54 -38.96
C GLY A 28 32.05 -10.08 -38.25
N PRO A 29 32.05 -8.90 -37.58
CA PRO A 29 30.86 -8.38 -36.91
C PRO A 29 29.84 -7.95 -37.97
N ALA A 30 28.88 -8.82 -38.26
CA ALA A 30 27.72 -8.46 -39.04
C ALA A 30 27.01 -7.30 -38.34
N ALA A 31 26.83 -6.18 -39.06
CA ALA A 31 26.17 -4.97 -38.55
C ALA A 31 24.96 -5.37 -37.69
N ALA A 32 25.03 -5.02 -36.40
CA ALA A 32 24.00 -5.33 -35.43
C ALA A 32 22.67 -4.84 -36.01
N ALA A 33 21.74 -5.75 -36.30
CA ALA A 33 20.37 -5.32 -36.52
C ALA A 33 19.97 -4.55 -35.27
N SER A 34 19.57 -3.29 -35.41
CA SER A 34 19.11 -2.50 -34.28
C SER A 34 17.84 -3.17 -33.76
N LEU A 35 17.96 -3.91 -32.65
CA LEU A 35 16.80 -4.48 -31.97
C LEU A 35 15.84 -3.35 -31.65
N SER A 36 14.56 -3.53 -31.99
CA SER A 36 13.52 -2.59 -31.61
C SER A 36 12.56 -3.26 -30.63
N PHE A 37 12.09 -2.49 -29.67
CA PHE A 37 11.22 -2.95 -28.59
C PHE A 37 9.94 -2.14 -28.64
N SER A 38 8.81 -2.81 -28.43
CA SER A 38 7.53 -2.16 -28.20
C SER A 38 6.90 -2.76 -26.95
N ARG A 39 6.21 -1.93 -26.17
CA ARG A 39 5.62 -2.32 -24.89
C ARG A 39 4.25 -1.68 -24.70
N LYS A 40 3.34 -2.43 -24.08
CA LYS A 40 2.04 -1.95 -23.62
C LYS A 40 1.73 -2.42 -22.19
N TYR A 41 1.10 -1.54 -21.43
CA TYR A 41 0.48 -1.82 -20.13
C TYR A 41 -1.03 -1.80 -20.36
N MET A 42 -1.64 -2.98 -20.44
CA MET A 42 -3.05 -3.10 -20.75
C MET A 42 -3.85 -3.18 -19.46
N ASP A 43 -4.86 -2.34 -19.31
CA ASP A 43 -5.80 -2.49 -18.21
C ASP A 43 -6.48 -3.85 -18.28
N ASN A 44 -6.55 -4.54 -17.13
CA ASN A 44 -7.18 -5.85 -17.07
C ASN A 44 -8.72 -5.75 -17.04
N ASN A 45 -9.31 -5.36 -18.17
CA ASN A 45 -10.75 -5.28 -18.34
C ASN A 45 -11.17 -5.83 -19.71
N LEU A 46 -12.44 -6.27 -19.81
CA LEU A 46 -12.96 -6.87 -21.04
C LEU A 46 -12.97 -5.91 -22.23
N LEU A 47 -13.14 -4.60 -22.01
CA LEU A 47 -13.18 -3.63 -23.12
C LEU A 47 -11.81 -3.50 -23.80
N GLY A 48 -10.74 -3.40 -23.01
CA GLY A 48 -9.37 -3.42 -23.51
C GLY A 48 -9.04 -4.75 -24.21
N MET A 49 -9.45 -5.87 -23.61
CA MET A 49 -9.25 -7.19 -24.23
C MET A 49 -10.00 -7.35 -25.56
N TYR A 50 -11.23 -6.85 -25.68
CA TYR A 50 -11.98 -6.84 -26.93
C TYR A 50 -11.25 -6.02 -28.00
N TYR A 51 -10.78 -4.83 -27.63
CA TYR A 51 -10.03 -3.95 -28.52
C TYR A 51 -8.78 -4.64 -29.09
N HIS A 52 -7.94 -5.24 -28.24
CA HIS A 52 -6.68 -5.86 -28.69
C HIS A 52 -6.86 -7.19 -29.43
N THR A 53 -7.95 -7.91 -29.19
CA THR A 53 -8.25 -9.18 -29.90
C THR A 53 -9.06 -8.98 -31.17
N GLY A 54 -9.69 -7.82 -31.36
CA GLY A 54 -10.68 -7.60 -32.42
C GLY A 54 -11.97 -8.41 -32.23
N LEU A 55 -12.17 -9.00 -31.04
CA LEU A 55 -13.37 -9.74 -30.67
C LEU A 55 -14.35 -8.84 -29.90
N ASN A 56 -15.52 -9.37 -29.58
CA ASN A 56 -16.54 -8.64 -28.83
C ASN A 56 -17.18 -9.54 -27.76
N LYS A 57 -18.15 -9.01 -27.01
CA LYS A 57 -18.86 -9.73 -25.93
C LYS A 57 -19.37 -11.12 -26.32
N THR A 58 -19.72 -11.35 -27.58
CA THR A 58 -20.27 -12.63 -28.06
C THR A 58 -19.22 -13.58 -28.64
N THR A 59 -18.06 -13.07 -29.06
CA THR A 59 -17.02 -13.87 -29.73
C THR A 59 -15.74 -14.03 -28.92
N PHE A 60 -15.53 -13.19 -27.91
CA PHE A 60 -14.40 -13.24 -27.00
C PHE A 60 -14.49 -14.37 -25.97
N PRO A 61 -15.65 -14.65 -25.35
CA PRO A 61 -15.75 -15.76 -24.40
C PRO A 61 -15.40 -17.09 -25.07
N THR A 62 -14.64 -17.90 -24.35
CA THR A 62 -14.35 -19.29 -24.75
C THR A 62 -14.93 -20.22 -23.70
N LYS A 63 -15.30 -21.44 -24.10
CA LYS A 63 -15.80 -22.45 -23.16
C LYS A 63 -14.86 -22.68 -21.97
N GLY A 64 -13.55 -22.62 -22.21
CA GLY A 64 -12.55 -22.75 -21.16
C GLY A 64 -12.53 -21.54 -20.21
N GLY A 65 -12.61 -20.32 -20.75
CA GLY A 65 -12.65 -19.09 -19.94
C GLY A 65 -13.92 -18.95 -19.11
N GLU A 66 -15.07 -19.34 -19.66
CA GLU A 66 -16.34 -19.41 -18.93
C GLU A 66 -16.27 -20.43 -17.80
N HIS A 67 -15.76 -21.64 -18.09
CA HIS A 67 -15.58 -22.67 -17.07
C HIS A 67 -14.68 -22.21 -15.90
N VAL A 68 -13.57 -21.52 -16.19
CA VAL A 68 -12.71 -20.96 -15.14
C VAL A 68 -13.43 -19.86 -14.35
N SER A 69 -14.24 -19.04 -15.01
CA SER A 69 -15.05 -18.01 -14.34
C SER A 69 -16.06 -18.63 -13.37
N ASP A 70 -16.71 -19.72 -13.77
CA ASP A 70 -17.63 -20.48 -12.92
C ASP A 70 -16.90 -21.10 -11.72
N MET A 71 -15.70 -21.67 -11.94
CA MET A 71 -14.87 -22.20 -10.86
C MET A 71 -14.48 -21.13 -9.84
N ILE A 72 -14.12 -19.93 -10.29
CA ILE A 72 -13.81 -18.80 -9.40
C ILE A 72 -15.06 -18.41 -8.61
N ALA A 73 -16.22 -18.29 -9.27
CA ALA A 73 -17.47 -17.93 -8.61
C ALA A 73 -17.87 -18.95 -7.53
N GLU A 74 -17.76 -20.25 -7.81
CA GLU A 74 -18.07 -21.29 -6.83
C GLU A 74 -17.08 -21.26 -5.66
N ALA A 75 -15.77 -21.11 -5.93
CA ALA A 75 -14.77 -21.01 -4.87
C ALA A 75 -15.02 -19.80 -3.95
N ARG A 76 -15.37 -18.64 -4.51
CA ARG A 76 -15.73 -17.43 -3.72
C ARG A 76 -16.92 -17.70 -2.80
N LYS A 77 -17.92 -18.41 -3.30
CA LYS A 77 -19.14 -18.76 -2.57
C LYS A 77 -18.86 -19.80 -1.47
N GLU A 78 -18.10 -20.86 -1.76
CA GLU A 78 -17.68 -21.86 -0.77
C GLU A 78 -16.88 -21.25 0.38
N MET A 79 -16.06 -20.24 0.07
CA MET A 79 -15.30 -19.48 1.05
C MET A 79 -16.07 -18.31 1.68
N ASP A 80 -17.35 -18.11 1.36
CA ASP A 80 -18.18 -17.01 1.88
C ASP A 80 -17.48 -15.63 1.78
N LEU A 81 -16.78 -15.37 0.66
CA LEU A 81 -15.99 -14.14 0.48
C LEU A 81 -16.86 -12.89 0.36
N ASP A 82 -18.11 -13.05 -0.10
CA ASP A 82 -19.09 -11.97 -0.23
C ASP A 82 -19.89 -11.72 1.07
N HIS A 83 -19.54 -12.41 2.17
CA HIS A 83 -20.11 -12.15 3.49
C HIS A 83 -19.88 -10.70 3.89
N ARG A 84 -20.95 -9.92 4.05
CA ARG A 84 -20.88 -8.50 4.36
C ARG A 84 -20.71 -8.27 5.87
N HIS A 85 -19.65 -7.55 6.25
CA HIS A 85 -19.46 -7.07 7.61
C HIS A 85 -20.17 -5.75 7.86
N GLY A 86 -20.10 -4.80 6.93
CA GLY A 86 -20.71 -3.47 7.07
C GLY A 86 -20.68 -2.69 5.76
N CYS A 87 -20.95 -1.39 5.84
CA CYS A 87 -20.87 -0.49 4.69
C CYS A 87 -19.95 0.71 4.99
N ALA A 88 -18.82 0.77 4.29
CA ALA A 88 -17.89 1.90 4.39
C ALA A 88 -18.61 3.21 4.02
N PRO A 89 -18.64 4.20 4.92
CA PRO A 89 -19.41 5.43 4.69
C PRO A 89 -18.79 6.34 3.61
N ARG A 90 -17.50 6.14 3.32
CA ARG A 90 -16.69 6.90 2.35
C ARG A 90 -15.53 6.06 1.83
N ASN A 91 -14.86 6.55 0.80
CA ASN A 91 -13.58 6.00 0.36
C ASN A 91 -12.50 6.34 1.40
N LEU A 92 -11.64 5.38 1.71
CA LEU A 92 -10.44 5.55 2.51
C LEU A 92 -9.25 5.09 1.68
N TRP A 93 -8.35 6.03 1.41
CA TRP A 93 -7.22 5.84 0.52
C TRP A 93 -5.94 5.56 1.31
N MET A 94 -5.13 4.63 0.81
CA MET A 94 -3.79 4.41 1.30
C MET A 94 -2.91 5.62 0.98
N ASN A 95 -2.81 5.99 -0.29
CA ASN A 95 -1.90 7.05 -0.73
C ASN A 95 -2.48 7.95 -1.83
N ARG A 96 -3.78 7.86 -2.15
CA ARG A 96 -4.46 8.81 -3.08
C ARG A 96 -5.04 10.04 -2.37
N ALA A 97 -4.86 10.11 -1.05
CA ALA A 97 -5.15 11.28 -0.22
C ALA A 97 -3.96 11.52 0.71
N GLU A 98 -3.78 12.77 1.13
CA GLU A 98 -2.74 13.14 2.10
C GLU A 98 -2.97 12.43 3.44
N TYR A 99 -1.87 12.14 4.13
CA TYR A 99 -1.88 11.73 5.52
C TYR A 99 -1.20 12.81 6.37
N PRO A 100 -1.83 13.27 7.47
CA PRO A 100 -3.15 12.87 7.96
C PRO A 100 -4.29 13.55 7.17
N SER A 101 -5.40 12.83 6.96
CA SER A 101 -6.64 13.42 6.46
C SER A 101 -7.84 12.49 6.71
N ASN A 102 -9.05 13.07 6.67
CA ASN A 102 -10.29 12.31 6.81
C ASN A 102 -10.50 11.24 5.72
N ALA A 103 -9.83 11.38 4.57
CA ALA A 103 -9.90 10.43 3.48
C ALA A 103 -8.76 9.39 3.52
N SER A 104 -7.84 9.47 4.49
CA SER A 104 -6.76 8.51 4.65
C SER A 104 -7.21 7.29 5.46
N ILE A 105 -6.93 6.09 4.95
CA ILE A 105 -7.12 4.85 5.71
C ILE A 105 -6.27 4.81 6.97
N TYR A 106 -5.11 5.46 6.95
CA TYR A 106 -4.19 5.48 8.07
C TYR A 106 -4.66 6.40 9.20
N SER A 107 -5.27 7.55 8.88
CA SER A 107 -5.93 8.38 9.90
C SER A 107 -7.12 7.65 10.50
N TRP A 108 -7.95 6.99 9.68
CA TRP A 108 -9.06 6.18 10.20
C TRP A 108 -8.58 5.03 11.12
N LEU A 109 -7.53 4.30 10.73
CA LEU A 109 -6.95 3.27 11.59
C LEU A 109 -6.43 3.88 12.90
N GLN A 110 -5.66 4.96 12.81
CA GLN A 110 -5.05 5.62 13.96
C GLN A 110 -6.08 6.16 14.95
N ASP A 111 -7.09 6.86 14.45
CA ASP A 111 -7.95 7.71 15.27
C ASP A 111 -9.23 6.99 15.71
N ASP A 112 -9.71 6.02 14.92
CA ASP A 112 -10.99 5.34 15.17
C ASP A 112 -10.81 3.85 15.51
N VAL A 113 -10.00 3.09 14.73
CA VAL A 113 -9.96 1.62 14.87
C VAL A 113 -9.02 1.16 15.99
N LEU A 114 -7.76 1.60 15.96
CA LEU A 114 -6.73 1.15 16.91
C LEU A 114 -7.10 1.45 18.38
N PRO A 115 -7.67 2.62 18.73
CA PRO A 115 -8.14 2.90 20.09
C PRO A 115 -9.13 1.86 20.63
N ASP A 116 -10.06 1.42 19.79
CA ASP A 116 -11.15 0.54 20.19
C ASP A 116 -10.72 -0.94 20.24
N VAL A 117 -9.82 -1.35 19.35
CA VAL A 117 -9.44 -2.78 19.23
C VAL A 117 -8.21 -3.16 20.04
N ILE A 118 -7.35 -2.21 20.40
CA ILE A 118 -6.14 -2.44 21.21
C ILE A 118 -6.48 -2.23 22.69
N VAL A 119 -7.28 -3.15 23.20
CA VAL A 119 -7.74 -3.16 24.59
C VAL A 119 -7.30 -4.46 25.25
N ASN A 120 -6.57 -4.35 26.34
CA ASN A 120 -6.28 -5.46 27.24
C ASN A 120 -6.97 -5.18 28.58
N GLU A 121 -7.93 -6.03 28.96
CA GLU A 121 -8.74 -5.85 30.18
C GLU A 121 -7.89 -5.77 31.45
N THR A 122 -6.78 -6.51 31.51
CA THR A 122 -5.89 -6.55 32.68
C THR A 122 -4.97 -5.32 32.78
N ARG A 123 -4.87 -4.52 31.71
CA ARG A 123 -4.04 -3.32 31.62
C ARG A 123 -4.83 -2.13 31.05
N GLY A 124 -6.15 -2.15 31.23
CA GLY A 124 -7.07 -1.20 30.60
C GLY A 124 -6.87 0.24 31.09
N ASP A 125 -6.35 0.40 32.31
CA ASP A 125 -6.02 1.67 32.97
C ASP A 125 -4.65 2.24 32.55
N LYS A 126 -3.82 1.45 31.87
CA LYS A 126 -2.49 1.89 31.44
C LYS A 126 -2.57 2.70 30.13
N PRO A 127 -2.01 3.92 30.09
CA PRO A 127 -1.78 4.62 28.84
C PRO A 127 -0.89 3.78 27.92
N ARG A 128 -1.18 3.81 26.61
CA ARG A 128 -0.44 3.00 25.64
C ARG A 128 -0.30 3.70 24.30
N LEU A 129 0.81 3.42 23.63
CA LEU A 129 1.08 3.82 22.27
C LEU A 129 0.96 2.60 21.38
N ALA A 130 0.08 2.63 20.39
CA ALA A 130 -0.12 1.54 19.46
C ALA A 130 0.47 1.87 18.09
N ILE A 131 1.49 1.13 17.65
CA ILE A 131 2.22 1.37 16.40
C ILE A 131 1.89 0.31 15.35
N LEU A 132 1.53 0.79 14.16
CA LEU A 132 1.29 -0.04 12.97
C LEU A 132 2.13 0.49 11.80
N ASN A 133 2.77 -0.40 11.05
CA ASN A 133 3.45 0.00 9.81
C ASN A 133 2.48 0.12 8.64
N THR A 134 2.67 1.12 7.79
CA THR A 134 1.75 1.40 6.68
C THR A 134 1.77 0.30 5.61
N GLY A 135 2.89 -0.41 5.48
CA GLY A 135 3.05 -1.59 4.61
C GLY A 135 2.19 -2.79 4.98
N GLY A 136 1.64 -2.81 6.22
CA GLY A 136 0.65 -3.79 6.66
C GLY A 136 -0.69 -3.69 5.95
N VAL A 137 -1.01 -2.51 5.43
CA VAL A 137 -2.24 -2.21 4.67
C VAL A 137 -1.95 -2.32 3.18
N ARG A 138 -2.81 -3.03 2.43
CA ARG A 138 -2.50 -3.46 1.06
C ARG A 138 -3.46 -2.95 -0.01
N PHE A 139 -4.62 -2.44 0.39
CA PHE A 139 -5.57 -1.88 -0.55
C PHE A 139 -6.41 -0.76 0.07
N ASP A 140 -6.98 0.07 -0.80
CA ASP A 140 -7.94 1.09 -0.42
C ASP A 140 -9.27 0.47 0.04
N ILE A 141 -10.05 1.22 0.81
CA ILE A 141 -11.44 0.86 1.11
C ILE A 141 -12.35 1.77 0.30
N PHE A 142 -13.17 1.18 -0.56
CA PHE A 142 -14.17 1.92 -1.30
C PHE A 142 -15.46 2.05 -0.50
N LYS A 143 -16.16 3.18 -0.67
CA LYS A 143 -17.49 3.41 -0.13
C LYS A 143 -18.44 2.32 -0.58
N GLY A 144 -19.24 1.80 0.35
CA GLY A 144 -20.23 0.76 0.07
C GLY A 144 -19.93 -0.53 0.83
N PRO A 145 -20.47 -1.67 0.37
CA PRO A 145 -20.34 -2.94 1.07
C PRO A 145 -18.87 -3.32 1.34
N PHE A 146 -18.58 -3.65 2.59
CA PHE A 146 -17.31 -4.19 3.02
C PHE A 146 -17.50 -5.66 3.44
N THR A 147 -16.84 -6.57 2.74
CA THR A 147 -17.02 -8.02 2.87
C THR A 147 -15.81 -8.72 3.49
N ARG A 148 -15.94 -10.03 3.73
CA ARG A 148 -14.84 -10.90 4.14
C ARG A 148 -13.66 -10.79 3.18
N ASP A 149 -13.90 -10.77 1.88
CA ASP A 149 -12.86 -10.56 0.85
C ASP A 149 -12.09 -9.25 1.08
N ASN A 150 -12.80 -8.18 1.45
CA ASN A 150 -12.16 -6.88 1.71
C ASN A 150 -11.27 -6.92 2.95
N THR A 151 -11.59 -7.68 4.00
CA THR A 151 -10.70 -7.80 5.17
C THR A 151 -9.33 -8.35 4.77
N ILE A 152 -9.30 -9.41 3.97
CA ILE A 152 -8.07 -10.07 3.51
C ILE A 152 -7.36 -9.22 2.45
N THR A 153 -8.11 -8.51 1.60
CA THR A 153 -7.53 -7.61 0.60
C THR A 153 -6.83 -6.41 1.24
N VAL A 154 -7.42 -5.82 2.29
CA VAL A 154 -6.90 -4.63 2.96
C VAL A 154 -5.80 -5.00 3.98
N SER A 155 -6.02 -6.04 4.78
CA SER A 155 -5.09 -6.53 5.82
C SER A 155 -4.90 -8.04 5.68
N PRO A 156 -4.02 -8.52 4.80
CA PRO A 156 -3.84 -9.96 4.57
C PRO A 156 -2.95 -10.65 5.61
N PHE A 157 -2.20 -9.89 6.41
CA PHE A 157 -1.22 -10.47 7.31
C PHE A 157 -1.87 -10.91 8.62
N ALA A 158 -1.62 -12.16 9.01
CA ALA A 158 -2.04 -12.73 10.28
C ALA A 158 -1.13 -12.27 11.44
N ASN A 159 -0.84 -10.97 11.50
CA ASN A 159 0.01 -10.39 12.54
C ASN A 159 -0.80 -10.25 13.83
N SER A 160 -0.23 -10.77 14.92
CA SER A 160 -0.71 -10.53 16.28
C SER A 160 -0.12 -9.23 16.85
N PHE A 161 -0.52 -8.83 18.05
CA PHE A 161 0.08 -7.68 18.73
C PHE A 161 0.95 -8.11 19.90
N LYS A 162 2.13 -7.51 19.96
CA LYS A 162 3.07 -7.59 21.06
C LYS A 162 3.22 -6.24 21.72
N PHE A 163 3.85 -6.21 22.88
CA PHE A 163 4.15 -4.96 23.55
C PHE A 163 5.38 -5.05 24.44
N VAL A 164 5.93 -3.88 24.77
CA VAL A 164 6.86 -3.71 25.88
C VAL A 164 6.11 -2.95 26.99
N PRO A 165 6.00 -3.50 28.21
CA PRO A 165 5.24 -2.89 29.30
C PRO A 165 5.97 -1.70 29.91
N ASP A 166 5.20 -0.72 30.39
CA ASP A 166 5.66 0.36 31.29
C ASP A 166 6.95 1.09 30.81
N VAL A 167 7.06 1.34 29.49
CA VAL A 167 8.16 2.09 28.89
C VAL A 167 8.07 3.55 29.33
N PRO A 168 9.15 4.18 29.85
CA PRO A 168 9.14 5.60 30.19
C PRO A 168 8.68 6.44 28.99
N TYR A 169 7.67 7.29 29.18
CA TYR A 169 7.03 7.98 28.04
C TYR A 169 8.02 8.84 27.25
N GLY A 170 8.99 9.45 27.94
CA GLY A 170 10.08 10.20 27.30
C GLY A 170 10.89 9.38 26.29
N VAL A 171 11.03 8.07 26.50
CA VAL A 171 11.63 7.12 25.55
C VAL A 171 10.62 6.75 24.47
N ALA A 172 9.42 6.31 24.87
CA ALA A 172 8.41 5.81 23.97
C ALA A 172 8.00 6.83 22.88
N LYS A 173 7.84 8.12 23.25
CA LYS A 173 7.44 9.18 22.32
C LYS A 173 8.44 9.47 21.19
N ARG A 174 9.68 8.99 21.31
CA ARG A 174 10.71 9.13 20.26
C ARG A 174 10.67 7.99 19.23
N VAL A 175 10.07 6.85 19.57
CA VAL A 175 10.11 5.63 18.74
C VAL A 175 9.50 5.87 17.37
N LEU A 176 8.31 6.48 17.29
CA LEU A 176 7.65 6.75 16.02
C LEU A 176 8.51 7.61 15.08
N GLY A 177 9.15 8.66 15.61
CA GLY A 177 10.03 9.54 14.84
C GLY A 177 11.25 8.80 14.27
N ILE A 178 11.82 7.87 15.04
CA ILE A 178 12.94 7.02 14.59
C ILE A 178 12.48 6.05 13.50
N LEU A 179 11.33 5.39 13.67
CA LEU A 179 10.77 4.49 12.65
C LEU A 179 10.46 5.22 11.34
N ASN A 180 9.94 6.45 11.43
CA ASN A 180 9.63 7.28 10.27
C ASN A 180 10.84 7.98 9.65
N SER A 181 12.02 7.86 10.28
CA SER A 181 13.32 8.31 9.74
C SER A 181 14.30 7.14 9.56
N ALA A 182 13.78 5.91 9.50
CA ALA A 182 14.57 4.71 9.67
C ALA A 182 15.63 4.51 8.56
N ASP A 183 15.34 4.94 7.34
CA ASP A 183 16.27 4.97 6.21
C ASP A 183 17.53 5.82 6.48
N LYS A 184 17.42 6.84 7.34
CA LYS A 184 18.52 7.74 7.71
C LYS A 184 19.18 7.34 9.04
N VAL A 185 18.43 6.69 9.93
CA VAL A 185 18.81 6.51 11.35
C VAL A 185 19.17 5.06 11.68
N LEU A 186 18.56 4.08 11.01
CA LEU A 186 18.82 2.66 11.25
C LEU A 186 19.94 2.18 10.32
N GLY A 187 21.05 1.75 10.93
CA GLY A 187 22.27 1.36 10.22
C GLY A 187 22.25 -0.07 9.65
N ALA A 188 23.37 -0.44 9.02
CA ALA A 188 23.60 -1.79 8.50
C ALA A 188 23.45 -2.84 9.62
N GLY A 189 22.67 -3.90 9.35
CA GLY A 189 22.37 -4.97 10.31
C GLY A 189 20.95 -4.93 10.88
N ILE A 190 20.17 -3.88 10.59
CA ILE A 190 18.73 -3.82 10.87
C ILE A 190 17.95 -4.37 9.66
N ALA A 191 16.76 -4.93 9.91
CA ALA A 191 15.88 -5.41 8.85
C ALA A 191 15.53 -4.29 7.85
N ASP A 192 15.26 -4.69 6.59
CA ASP A 192 15.06 -3.77 5.46
C ASP A 192 13.90 -2.81 5.70
N THR A 193 14.21 -1.53 5.91
CA THR A 193 13.23 -0.49 6.29
C THR A 193 12.18 -0.24 5.21
N ARG A 194 12.44 -0.64 3.95
CA ARG A 194 11.45 -0.59 2.88
C ARG A 194 10.21 -1.43 3.20
N LEU A 195 10.36 -2.48 4.02
CA LEU A 195 9.25 -3.34 4.44
C LEU A 195 8.28 -2.67 5.41
N LEU A 196 8.64 -1.53 6.01
CA LEU A 196 7.73 -0.77 6.87
C LEU A 196 6.67 -0.02 6.05
N THR A 197 7.02 0.48 4.87
CA THR A 197 6.11 1.30 4.04
C THR A 197 5.34 0.49 3.00
N ILE A 198 4.43 1.17 2.29
CA ILE A 198 3.62 0.57 1.22
C ILE A 198 4.50 0.13 0.04
N PRO A 199 4.16 -0.97 -0.66
CA PRO A 199 4.93 -1.47 -1.81
C PRO A 199 5.24 -0.43 -2.88
N GLN A 200 4.29 0.48 -3.14
CA GLN A 200 4.43 1.55 -4.12
C GLN A 200 5.58 2.50 -3.79
N GLN A 201 5.91 2.66 -2.50
CA GLN A 201 7.00 3.50 -2.02
C GLN A 201 8.32 2.74 -1.85
N MET A 202 8.32 1.40 -1.86
CA MET A 202 9.55 0.59 -1.72
C MET A 202 10.57 0.83 -2.85
N PHE A 203 10.08 1.21 -4.03
CA PHE A 203 10.87 1.41 -5.24
C PHE A 203 10.68 2.82 -5.83
N ALA A 204 10.09 3.75 -5.07
CA ALA A 204 9.96 5.12 -5.52
C ALA A 204 11.35 5.74 -5.70
N PRO A 205 11.63 6.44 -6.81
CA PRO A 205 12.91 7.11 -6.99
C PRO A 205 13.12 8.15 -5.87
N PRO A 206 14.36 8.35 -5.38
CA PRO A 206 14.65 9.20 -4.21
C PRO A 206 14.27 10.69 -4.30
N SER A 207 13.55 11.17 -5.31
CA SER A 207 13.36 12.62 -5.58
C SER A 207 11.92 13.13 -5.48
N ALA A 208 11.08 12.55 -4.62
CA ALA A 208 9.76 13.12 -4.34
C ALA A 208 9.64 13.74 -2.92
N ALA A 209 10.58 13.47 -2.01
CA ALA A 209 10.40 13.79 -0.60
C ALA A 209 11.35 14.85 -0.02
N ASP A 210 12.58 15.05 -0.52
CA ASP A 210 13.56 15.91 0.17
C ASP A 210 14.57 16.57 -0.79
N GLU A 211 14.15 17.62 -1.49
CA GLU A 211 15.08 18.68 -1.91
C GLU A 211 14.55 20.00 -1.34
N PRO A 212 15.33 20.77 -0.56
CA PRO A 212 14.97 22.15 -0.27
C PRO A 212 14.95 22.86 -1.61
N ARG A 213 13.75 23.09 -2.14
CA ARG A 213 13.54 23.95 -3.30
C ARG A 213 14.04 25.34 -2.90
N LEU A 214 15.32 25.60 -3.13
CA LEU A 214 15.82 26.93 -3.44
C LEU A 214 14.94 27.39 -4.61
N GLU A 215 13.95 28.21 -4.30
CA GLU A 215 13.09 28.84 -5.29
C GLU A 215 13.95 29.71 -6.19
N LEU A 216 14.52 29.10 -7.23
CA LEU A 216 14.68 29.82 -8.46
C LEU A 216 13.26 29.99 -8.98
N ARG A 217 12.75 31.23 -8.84
CA ARG A 217 11.49 31.70 -9.43
C ARG A 217 11.53 31.45 -10.93
N SER A 218 11.18 30.23 -11.32
CA SER A 218 10.83 29.87 -12.67
C SER A 218 9.53 30.59 -12.94
N ILE A 219 9.62 31.55 -13.86
CA ILE A 219 8.54 32.33 -14.45
C ILE A 219 7.28 31.45 -14.53
N PRO A 220 6.11 31.88 -14.02
CA PRO A 220 4.89 31.10 -14.15
C PRO A 220 4.57 30.96 -15.63
N GLY A 221 4.98 29.83 -16.21
CA GLY A 221 4.43 29.36 -17.47
C GLY A 221 2.91 29.25 -17.30
N PRO A 222 2.13 29.61 -18.31
CA PRO A 222 0.68 29.73 -18.15
C PRO A 222 0.13 28.41 -17.62
N ARG A 223 -0.43 28.46 -16.40
CA ARG A 223 -1.42 27.47 -15.98
C ARG A 223 -2.44 27.44 -17.11
N PRO A 224 -2.74 26.31 -17.75
CA PRO A 224 -3.95 26.23 -18.52
C PRO A 224 -5.09 26.30 -17.49
N MET A 225 -5.49 27.53 -17.17
CA MET A 225 -6.84 27.77 -16.69
C MET A 225 -7.76 27.14 -17.72
N SER A 226 -8.45 26.08 -17.30
CA SER A 226 -9.66 25.56 -17.92
C SER A 226 -9.69 25.74 -19.45
N ARG A 227 -8.90 24.94 -20.16
CA ARG A 227 -9.46 24.44 -21.42
C ARG A 227 -10.59 23.52 -21.00
N ARG A 228 -11.83 23.97 -21.18
CA ARG A 228 -12.90 23.06 -21.56
C ARG A 228 -12.48 22.41 -22.88
N ASP A 229 -11.55 21.46 -22.80
CA ASP A 229 -11.24 20.61 -23.93
C ASP A 229 -12.46 19.72 -24.08
N SER A 230 -13.06 19.78 -25.26
CA SER A 230 -14.18 18.98 -25.73
C SER A 230 -13.76 17.51 -25.93
N GLY A 231 -13.07 16.94 -24.95
CA GLY A 231 -12.74 15.52 -24.87
C GLY A 231 -13.79 14.76 -24.04
N PRO A 232 -13.86 13.43 -24.19
CA PRO A 232 -14.68 12.62 -23.30
C PRO A 232 -14.13 12.70 -21.87
N ASP A 233 -15.03 12.58 -20.88
CA ASP A 233 -14.63 12.40 -19.48
C ASP A 233 -13.79 11.12 -19.37
N LEU A 234 -12.52 11.27 -18.99
CA LEU A 234 -11.60 10.15 -18.85
C LEU A 234 -11.80 9.45 -17.50
N ILE A 235 -11.58 8.14 -17.47
CA ILE A 235 -11.49 7.40 -16.21
C ILE A 235 -10.11 7.61 -15.58
N ALA A 236 -10.06 7.66 -14.25
CA ALA A 236 -8.80 7.78 -13.53
C ALA A 236 -8.00 6.47 -13.59
N GLY A 237 -6.71 6.54 -13.88
CA GLY A 237 -5.85 5.37 -14.04
C GLY A 237 -4.36 5.71 -14.14
N TYR A 238 -3.56 4.73 -14.53
CA TYR A 238 -2.10 4.91 -14.63
C TYR A 238 -1.73 5.73 -15.87
N THR A 239 -0.74 6.61 -15.68
CA THR A 239 -0.05 7.36 -16.75
C THR A 239 1.45 7.12 -16.60
N THR A 240 1.91 5.99 -17.14
CA THR A 240 3.22 5.41 -16.91
C THR A 240 4.30 6.14 -17.69
N LYS A 241 5.42 6.45 -17.04
CA LYS A 241 6.64 6.97 -17.67
C LYS A 241 7.77 5.99 -17.42
N ASP A 242 8.42 5.57 -18.48
CA ASP A 242 9.55 4.64 -18.45
C ASP A 242 10.64 5.05 -19.45
N ASP A 243 11.69 4.23 -19.56
CA ASP A 243 12.87 4.49 -20.38
C ASP A 243 12.55 4.65 -21.89
N ILE A 244 11.38 4.19 -22.36
CA ILE A 244 10.97 4.21 -23.77
C ILE A 244 9.97 5.35 -24.05
N GLY A 245 9.43 6.01 -23.01
CA GLY A 245 8.54 7.16 -23.14
C GLY A 245 7.36 7.10 -22.16
N ASP A 246 6.26 7.76 -22.54
CA ASP A 246 5.03 7.89 -21.76
C ASP A 246 3.76 7.39 -22.48
N ASP A 247 3.97 6.62 -23.57
CA ASP A 247 2.92 6.07 -24.44
C ASP A 247 2.63 4.57 -24.18
N GLY A 248 3.07 4.07 -23.02
CA GLY A 248 3.02 2.65 -22.69
C GLY A 248 1.64 2.14 -22.32
N ASP A 249 0.80 2.97 -21.72
CA ASP A 249 -0.54 2.53 -21.35
C ASP A 249 -1.40 2.32 -22.61
N ASP A 250 -2.30 1.33 -22.57
CA ASP A 250 -3.20 1.04 -23.69
C ASP A 250 -4.44 1.94 -23.70
N THR A 251 -4.78 2.49 -22.54
CA THR A 251 -5.95 3.33 -22.30
C THR A 251 -5.51 4.71 -21.84
N VAL A 252 -6.14 5.76 -22.38
CA VAL A 252 -5.87 7.15 -22.00
C VAL A 252 -6.62 7.47 -20.70
N HIS A 253 -5.88 7.87 -19.68
CA HIS A 253 -6.40 8.09 -18.32
C HIS A 253 -6.34 9.53 -17.86
N GLU A 254 -7.23 9.88 -16.93
CA GLU A 254 -6.96 10.97 -15.99
C GLU A 254 -5.88 10.50 -14.99
N PRO A 255 -4.77 11.25 -14.82
CA PRO A 255 -3.68 10.84 -13.95
C PRO A 255 -4.10 10.69 -12.48
N LEU A 256 -3.71 9.58 -11.85
CA LEU A 256 -3.84 9.41 -10.41
C LEU A 256 -2.84 10.29 -9.65
N THR A 257 -3.30 10.91 -8.56
CA THR A 257 -2.43 11.62 -7.61
C THR A 257 -2.04 10.67 -6.48
N PHE A 258 -0.75 10.68 -6.12
CA PHE A 258 -0.21 9.90 -5.02
C PHE A 258 0.54 10.78 -4.03
N HIS A 259 0.38 10.51 -2.75
CA HIS A 259 1.02 11.21 -1.64
C HIS A 259 1.96 10.27 -0.90
N HIS A 260 3.03 10.81 -0.35
CA HIS A 260 3.94 10.05 0.51
C HIS A 260 3.28 9.74 1.85
N VAL A 261 3.37 8.50 2.31
CA VAL A 261 2.92 8.05 3.64
C VAL A 261 4.11 7.65 4.53
N PRO A 262 4.03 7.83 5.85
CA PRO A 262 5.10 7.45 6.77
C PRO A 262 5.33 5.93 6.78
N ASN A 263 6.44 5.49 7.38
CA ASN A 263 6.70 4.07 7.62
C ASN A 263 5.69 3.48 8.60
N CYS A 264 5.38 4.21 9.68
CA CYS A 264 4.48 3.81 10.72
C CYS A 264 3.54 4.96 11.14
N ILE A 265 2.38 4.57 11.65
CA ILE A 265 1.41 5.42 12.34
C ILE A 265 1.30 5.02 13.81
N GLN A 266 0.76 5.90 14.65
CA GLN A 266 0.65 5.65 16.09
C GLN A 266 -0.65 6.21 16.66
N SER A 267 -1.36 5.38 17.42
CA SER A 267 -2.48 5.83 18.24
C SER A 267 -2.07 6.02 19.70
N GLU A 268 -2.58 7.08 20.34
CA GLU A 268 -2.43 7.33 21.77
C GLU A 268 -3.73 6.92 22.48
N ILE A 269 -3.66 5.94 23.37
CA ILE A 269 -4.86 5.28 23.94
C ILE A 269 -4.79 5.34 25.46
N ALA A 270 -5.91 5.71 26.09
CA ALA A 270 -6.04 5.86 27.55
C ALA A 270 -5.01 6.84 28.17
N PHE A 271 -4.65 7.89 27.45
CA PHE A 271 -3.79 8.96 27.97
C PHE A 271 -4.56 9.82 28.98
N PRO A 272 -3.87 10.42 29.97
CA PRO A 272 -4.50 11.33 30.91
C PRO A 272 -5.06 12.56 30.19
N GLU A 273 -6.19 13.10 30.66
CA GLU A 273 -6.82 14.30 30.09
C GLU A 273 -5.90 15.54 30.10
N SER A 274 -4.93 15.57 31.03
CA SER A 274 -3.93 16.62 31.11
C SER A 274 -2.57 16.08 31.52
N GLY A 275 -1.51 16.55 30.85
CA GLY A 275 -0.13 16.17 31.13
C GLY A 275 0.35 14.99 30.29
N GLU A 276 1.60 14.60 30.50
CA GLU A 276 2.19 13.40 29.90
C GLU A 276 2.12 12.25 30.92
N PRO A 277 1.84 11.01 30.50
CA PRO A 277 1.97 9.86 31.40
C PRO A 277 3.43 9.64 31.76
N ASP A 278 3.71 9.08 32.94
CA ASP A 278 5.08 8.74 33.33
C ASP A 278 5.64 7.59 32.47
N ALA A 279 4.79 6.60 32.19
CA ALA A 279 5.11 5.41 31.42
C ALA A 279 3.90 4.97 30.59
N VAL A 280 4.19 4.25 29.50
CA VAL A 280 3.19 3.72 28.57
C VAL A 280 3.51 2.28 28.21
N ASP A 281 2.48 1.50 27.90
CA ASP A 281 2.68 0.26 27.16
C ASP A 281 2.93 0.60 25.68
N LEU A 282 4.04 0.12 25.12
CA LEU A 282 4.32 0.29 23.69
C LEU A 282 3.83 -0.96 22.95
N VAL A 283 2.64 -0.88 22.36
CA VAL A 283 1.98 -1.96 21.63
C VAL A 283 2.29 -1.85 20.14
N PHE A 284 2.54 -2.97 19.46
CA PHE A 284 2.87 -3.00 18.04
C PHE A 284 2.53 -4.34 17.41
N VAL A 285 2.33 -4.36 16.09
CA VAL A 285 2.21 -5.62 15.34
C VAL A 285 3.51 -6.42 15.40
N ASP A 286 3.43 -7.72 15.65
CA ASP A 286 4.59 -8.59 15.87
C ASP A 286 5.66 -8.51 14.77
N PHE A 287 5.24 -8.33 13.51
CA PHE A 287 6.11 -8.16 12.34
C PHE A 287 7.16 -7.07 12.53
N ILE A 288 6.83 -5.97 13.22
CA ILE A 288 7.74 -4.81 13.32
C ILE A 288 8.69 -4.85 14.52
N GLN A 289 8.68 -5.92 15.31
CA GLN A 289 9.62 -6.11 16.43
C GLN A 289 11.10 -5.84 16.05
N PRO A 290 11.62 -6.29 14.88
CA PRO A 290 13.01 -6.06 14.48
C PRO A 290 13.39 -4.58 14.34
N TRP A 291 12.43 -3.66 14.23
CA TRP A 291 12.66 -2.22 14.19
C TRP A 291 12.31 -1.54 15.51
N ILE A 292 11.34 -2.06 16.26
CA ILE A 292 10.92 -1.52 17.56
C ILE A 292 12.05 -1.60 18.59
N VAL A 293 12.69 -2.77 18.74
CA VAL A 293 13.74 -2.96 19.76
C VAL A 293 14.94 -2.03 19.49
N PRO A 294 15.50 -1.94 18.26
CA PRO A 294 16.51 -0.93 17.95
C PRO A 294 16.05 0.51 18.18
N ALA A 295 14.81 0.85 17.82
CA ALA A 295 14.28 2.19 18.01
C ALA A 295 14.14 2.57 19.50
N LEU A 296 13.75 1.63 20.36
CA LEU A 296 13.74 1.81 21.81
C LEU A 296 15.14 2.08 22.38
N LYS A 297 16.15 1.33 21.92
CA LYS A 297 17.55 1.54 22.29
C LYS A 297 18.06 2.92 21.88
N LEU A 298 17.81 3.30 20.62
CA LEU A 298 18.18 4.61 20.10
C LEU A 298 17.41 5.76 20.77
N SER A 299 16.21 5.47 21.28
CA SER A 299 15.43 6.41 22.09
C SER A 299 15.99 6.60 23.51
N GLY A 300 17.10 5.95 23.87
CA GLY A 300 17.74 6.04 25.18
C GLY A 300 17.17 5.08 26.23
N GLY A 301 16.38 4.09 25.83
CA GLY A 301 15.97 2.97 26.69
C GLY A 301 16.97 1.81 26.64
N ASP A 302 16.90 0.92 27.62
CA ASP A 302 17.66 -0.33 27.64
C ASP A 302 16.69 -1.52 27.55
N PHE A 303 16.19 -1.77 26.34
CA PHE A 303 15.20 -2.80 26.04
C PHE A 303 15.75 -3.80 25.02
N GLY A 304 15.40 -5.07 25.18
CA GLY A 304 15.73 -6.17 24.26
C GLY A 304 14.52 -7.04 23.93
N ASP A 305 14.74 -8.09 23.13
CA ASP A 305 13.67 -9.03 22.77
C ASP A 305 13.06 -9.76 23.98
N GLY A 306 13.80 -9.87 25.09
CA GLY A 306 13.30 -10.46 26.34
C GLY A 306 12.24 -9.62 27.06
N ASP A 307 12.16 -8.31 26.77
CA ASP A 307 11.18 -7.39 27.34
C ASP A 307 9.88 -7.33 26.52
N VAL A 308 9.85 -8.03 25.38
CA VAL A 308 8.69 -8.08 24.49
C VAL A 308 7.78 -9.21 24.92
N HIS A 309 6.51 -8.88 25.17
CA HIS A 309 5.48 -9.82 25.57
C HIS A 309 4.31 -9.82 24.59
N MET A 310 3.52 -10.89 24.62
CA MET A 310 2.28 -10.97 23.84
C MET A 310 1.25 -10.01 24.43
N TYR A 311 0.62 -9.18 23.60
CA TYR A 311 -0.45 -8.28 24.04
C TYR A 311 -1.83 -8.90 23.81
N MET A 312 -2.06 -9.43 22.61
CA MET A 312 -3.27 -10.15 22.22
C MET A 312 -2.99 -11.09 21.04
N GLU A 313 -3.71 -12.21 20.97
CA GLU A 313 -3.54 -13.23 19.93
C GLU A 313 -4.33 -12.94 18.66
N GLU A 314 -5.44 -12.21 18.77
CA GLU A 314 -6.25 -11.86 17.61
C GLU A 314 -5.51 -10.94 16.66
N THR A 315 -5.71 -11.18 15.37
CA THR A 315 -5.04 -10.44 14.32
C THR A 315 -5.73 -9.11 14.03
N LEU A 316 -4.98 -8.16 13.48
CA LEU A 316 -5.56 -6.90 12.98
C LEU A 316 -6.70 -7.16 11.99
N THR A 317 -6.55 -8.14 11.10
CA THR A 317 -7.58 -8.53 10.12
C THR A 317 -8.90 -8.94 10.78
N HIS A 318 -8.81 -9.74 11.84
CA HIS A 318 -9.99 -10.19 12.58
C HIS A 318 -10.66 -9.02 13.28
N LYS A 319 -9.90 -8.25 14.07
CA LYS A 319 -10.42 -7.09 14.81
C LYS A 319 -10.98 -6.01 13.90
N LEU A 320 -10.39 -5.80 12.72
CA LEU A 320 -10.92 -4.89 11.70
C LEU A 320 -12.33 -5.30 11.25
N GLY A 321 -12.54 -6.58 10.98
CA GLY A 321 -13.85 -7.11 10.60
C GLY A 321 -14.89 -6.96 11.73
N GLU A 322 -14.50 -7.21 12.97
CA GLU A 322 -15.36 -7.00 14.15
C GLU A 322 -15.75 -5.54 14.32
N TRP A 323 -14.76 -4.64 14.31
CA TRP A 323 -14.98 -3.20 14.47
C TRP A 323 -15.90 -2.65 13.38
N ILE A 324 -15.69 -3.05 12.12
CA ILE A 324 -16.54 -2.64 11.00
C ILE A 324 -17.98 -3.12 11.19
N ARG A 325 -18.17 -4.38 11.61
CA ARG A 325 -19.51 -4.94 11.84
C ARG A 325 -20.30 -4.17 12.90
N GLU A 326 -19.60 -3.61 13.89
CA GLU A 326 -20.21 -2.87 14.99
C GLU A 326 -20.45 -1.39 14.65
N ASN A 327 -19.56 -0.79 13.85
CA ASN A 327 -19.54 0.66 13.63
C ASN A 327 -20.07 1.10 12.26
N TRP A 328 -20.01 0.25 11.23
CA TRP A 328 -20.42 0.60 9.87
C TRP A 328 -21.77 0.00 9.50
N ARG A 329 -22.81 0.82 9.63
CA ARG A 329 -24.17 0.45 9.23
C ARG A 329 -24.35 0.49 7.72
N CYS A 330 -25.04 -0.53 7.22
CA CYS A 330 -25.82 -0.49 6.00
C CYS A 330 -27.28 -0.18 6.37
#